data_AF-A0A7U9PVV8-F1
#
_entry.id   AF-A0A7U9PVV8-F1
#
_cell.length_a   1.000
_cell.length_b   1.000
_cell.length_c   1.000
_cell.angle_alpha   90.00
_cell.angle_beta   90.00
_cell.angle_gamma   90.00
#
_symmetry.space_group_name_H-M   'P 1'
#
loop_
_entity.id
_entity.type
_entity.pdbx_description
1 polymer ?
#
loop_
_entity_poly.entity_id
_entity_poly.type
_entity_poly.pdbx_seq_one_letter_code
_entity_poly.pdbx_strand_id
1 'polypeptide(L)'
;MVFCRSGDLFLDDLAYDDFFSVASQLGQPVFLHPQLPSAAIRDASYRGFDPMTDLALATYGWGWHMDAATVALRLILRGTFDRHPELQIVLGHWGEMLLFWLDRADSHSRTAGLQRSVTDRIRSNFHCWWYGTQGALTCCVGACLGRWGSGGPRMVRMCVGL
;
A
#
# COMPACT_ATOMS: atom_id res chain seq x y z
N MET A 1 -12.60 5.35 -2.23
CA MET A 1 -11.79 4.31 -2.88
C MET A 1 -11.18 4.89 -4.14
N VAL A 2 -9.88 4.71 -4.33
CA VAL A 2 -9.14 5.15 -5.53
C VAL A 2 -8.23 4.01 -6.00
N PHE A 3 -7.91 4.00 -7.30
CA PHE A 3 -7.00 3.03 -7.88
C PHE A 3 -5.56 3.56 -7.92
N CYS A 4 -4.63 2.65 -8.21
CA CYS A 4 -3.18 2.92 -8.27
C CYS A 4 -2.80 3.98 -9.32
N ARG A 5 -3.60 4.10 -10.39
CA ARG A 5 -3.39 5.03 -11.50
C ARG A 5 -4.70 5.46 -12.15
N SER A 6 -4.68 6.60 -12.84
CA SER A 6 -5.70 7.00 -13.81
C SER A 6 -5.03 7.31 -15.15
N GLY A 7 -5.43 6.58 -16.19
CA GLY A 7 -4.65 6.53 -17.43
C GLY A 7 -3.23 6.02 -17.16
N ASP A 8 -2.25 6.85 -17.53
CA ASP A 8 -0.82 6.58 -17.35
C ASP A 8 -0.22 7.29 -16.12
N LEU A 9 -1.00 8.11 -15.41
CA LEU A 9 -0.55 8.84 -14.24
C LEU A 9 -0.77 8.00 -12.97
N PHE A 10 0.31 7.75 -12.25
CA PHE A 10 0.26 7.17 -10.92
C PHE A 10 -0.29 8.16 -9.89
N LEU A 11 -0.86 7.63 -8.82
CA LEU A 11 -1.48 8.45 -7.79
C LEU A 11 -0.51 9.39 -7.06
N ASP A 12 0.82 9.15 -7.11
CA ASP A 12 1.83 10.06 -6.57
C ASP A 12 2.16 11.27 -7.45
N ASP A 13 1.54 11.40 -8.62
CA ASP A 13 1.69 12.58 -9.47
C ASP A 13 1.14 13.84 -8.79
N LEU A 14 1.78 14.99 -9.04
CA LEU A 14 1.37 16.28 -8.47
C LEU A 14 -0.02 16.73 -8.96
N ALA A 15 -0.49 16.21 -10.10
CA ALA A 15 -1.86 16.41 -10.56
C ALA A 15 -2.92 15.94 -9.54
N TYR A 16 -2.56 15.05 -8.61
CA TYR A 16 -3.44 14.55 -7.54
C TYR A 16 -3.17 15.19 -6.17
N ASP A 17 -2.28 16.18 -6.08
CA ASP A 17 -1.92 16.77 -4.79
C ASP A 17 -3.11 17.47 -4.13
N ASP A 18 -3.92 18.19 -4.92
CA ASP A 18 -5.15 18.84 -4.43
C ASP A 18 -6.17 17.83 -3.88
N PHE A 19 -6.28 16.66 -4.52
CA PHE A 19 -7.13 15.58 -4.03
C PHE A 19 -6.69 15.12 -2.63
N PHE A 20 -5.39 14.93 -2.44
CA PHE A 20 -4.85 14.56 -1.13
C PHE A 20 -4.94 15.68 -0.10
N SER A 21 -4.76 16.93 -0.52
CA SER A 21 -4.95 18.09 0.35
C SER A 21 -6.36 18.14 0.90
N VAL A 22 -7.37 18.02 0.03
CA VAL A 22 -8.79 18.01 0.45
C VAL A 22 -9.11 16.81 1.32
N ALA A 23 -8.65 15.61 0.97
CA ALA A 23 -8.86 14.41 1.79
C ALA A 23 -8.25 14.58 3.20
N SER A 24 -7.04 15.12 3.28
CA SER A 24 -6.36 15.42 4.54
C SER A 24 -7.12 16.47 5.37
N GLN A 25 -7.58 17.57 4.74
CA GLN A 25 -8.32 18.64 5.42
C GLN A 25 -9.66 18.16 5.98
N LEU A 26 -10.35 17.28 5.25
CA LEU A 26 -11.62 16.71 5.68
C LEU A 26 -11.47 15.53 6.66
N GLY A 27 -10.24 15.11 6.96
CA GLY A 27 -9.97 13.91 7.76
C GLY A 27 -10.56 12.63 7.15
N GLN A 28 -10.72 12.61 5.82
CA GLN A 28 -11.31 11.47 5.11
C GLN A 28 -10.21 10.50 4.68
N PRO A 29 -10.24 9.24 5.16
CA PRO A 29 -9.24 8.26 4.76
C PRO A 29 -9.41 7.85 3.29
N VAL A 30 -8.30 7.75 2.57
CA VAL A 30 -8.27 7.31 1.17
C VAL A 30 -7.96 5.83 1.11
N PHE A 31 -8.94 5.02 0.72
CA PHE A 31 -8.72 3.60 0.45
C PHE A 31 -8.09 3.41 -0.92
N LEU A 32 -6.83 2.95 -0.94
CA LEU A 32 -6.09 2.58 -2.15
C LEU A 32 -6.40 1.12 -2.49
N HIS A 33 -7.09 0.91 -3.60
CA HIS A 33 -7.47 -0.41 -4.05
C HIS A 33 -6.58 -0.89 -5.21
N PRO A 34 -6.20 -2.18 -5.25
CA PRO A 34 -5.49 -2.76 -6.38
C PRO A 34 -6.21 -2.57 -7.71
N GLN A 35 -5.44 -2.45 -8.78
CA GLN A 35 -5.97 -2.37 -10.14
C GLN A 35 -5.16 -3.29 -11.04
N LEU A 36 -5.76 -3.71 -12.16
CA LEU A 36 -5.02 -4.33 -13.25
C LEU A 36 -3.81 -3.42 -13.63
N PRO A 37 -2.57 -3.94 -13.54
CA PRO A 37 -1.38 -3.18 -13.91
C PRO A 37 -1.45 -2.68 -15.36
N SER A 38 -0.63 -1.68 -15.70
CA SER A 38 -0.59 -1.13 -17.06
C SER A 38 -0.27 -2.21 -18.09
N ALA A 39 -0.66 -1.99 -19.35
CA ALA A 39 -0.32 -2.92 -20.42
C ALA A 39 1.20 -3.16 -20.48
N ALA A 40 2.01 -2.09 -20.40
CA ALA A 40 3.46 -2.22 -20.40
C ALA A 40 4.01 -3.15 -19.30
N ILE A 41 3.48 -3.05 -18.07
CA ILE A 41 3.89 -3.93 -16.96
C ILE A 41 3.43 -5.37 -17.21
N ARG A 42 2.20 -5.55 -17.69
CA ARG A 42 1.67 -6.89 -18.00
C ARG A 42 2.48 -7.57 -19.09
N ASP A 43 2.85 -6.85 -20.13
CA ASP A 43 3.63 -7.35 -21.26
C ASP A 43 5.03 -7.76 -20.80
N ALA A 44 5.63 -6.99 -19.90
CA ALA A 44 6.97 -7.26 -19.39
C ALA A 44 7.03 -8.36 -18.32
N SER A 45 5.95 -8.61 -17.57
CA SER A 45 6.03 -9.42 -16.34
C SER A 45 4.97 -10.49 -16.15
N TYR A 46 3.82 -10.41 -16.83
CA TYR A 46 2.65 -11.25 -16.53
C TYR A 46 2.05 -11.95 -17.76
N ARG A 47 2.69 -11.84 -18.94
CA ARG A 47 2.28 -12.54 -20.17
C ARG A 47 3.17 -13.73 -20.47
N GLY A 48 2.64 -14.66 -21.26
CA GLY A 48 3.36 -15.84 -21.77
C GLY A 48 2.66 -17.17 -21.48
N PHE A 49 1.48 -17.14 -20.87
CA PHE A 49 0.65 -18.29 -20.59
C PHE A 49 -0.66 -18.23 -21.37
N ASP A 50 -1.64 -19.06 -21.01
CA ASP A 50 -3.00 -18.91 -21.51
C ASP A 50 -3.69 -17.65 -20.95
N PRO A 51 -4.73 -17.12 -21.61
CA PRO A 51 -5.34 -15.86 -21.22
C PRO A 51 -5.87 -15.81 -19.77
N MET A 52 -6.33 -16.94 -19.22
CA MET A 52 -6.86 -16.98 -17.87
C MET A 52 -5.73 -16.97 -16.84
N THR A 53 -4.65 -17.71 -17.08
CA THR A 53 -3.46 -17.69 -16.23
C THR A 53 -2.78 -16.31 -16.25
N ASP A 54 -2.63 -15.70 -17.42
CA ASP A 54 -2.10 -14.33 -17.56
C ASP A 54 -2.92 -13.31 -16.75
N LEU A 55 -4.25 -13.38 -16.84
CA LEU A 55 -5.14 -12.49 -16.10
C LEU A 55 -5.06 -12.72 -14.59
N ALA A 56 -5.09 -13.99 -14.14
CA ALA A 56 -5.00 -14.34 -12.73
C ALA A 56 -3.67 -13.88 -12.12
N LEU A 57 -2.54 -14.13 -12.81
CA LEU A 57 -1.21 -13.70 -12.38
C LEU A 57 -1.10 -12.17 -12.35
N ALA A 58 -1.63 -11.46 -13.35
CA ALA A 58 -1.61 -10.00 -13.38
C ALA A 58 -2.53 -9.34 -12.33
N THR A 59 -3.55 -10.06 -11.83
CA THR A 59 -4.55 -9.52 -10.89
C THR A 59 -4.45 -10.22 -9.52
N TYR A 60 -5.52 -10.89 -9.08
CA TYR A 60 -5.72 -11.43 -7.74
C TYR A 60 -4.66 -12.42 -7.27
N GLY A 61 -3.96 -13.07 -8.19
CA GLY A 61 -2.88 -13.99 -7.84
C GLY A 61 -1.61 -13.27 -7.39
N TRP A 62 -1.31 -12.09 -7.94
CA TRP A 62 -0.03 -11.41 -7.68
C TRP A 62 0.01 -9.94 -8.11
N GLY A 63 -0.12 -9.66 -9.41
CA GLY A 63 0.38 -8.43 -10.02
C GLY A 63 -0.23 -7.14 -9.47
N TRP A 64 -1.53 -7.11 -9.21
CA TRP A 64 -2.19 -5.90 -8.72
C TRP A 64 -1.79 -5.53 -7.27
N HIS A 65 -1.31 -6.50 -6.48
CA HIS A 65 -0.86 -6.29 -5.10
C HIS A 65 0.51 -5.62 -5.15
N MET A 66 1.40 -6.10 -6.04
CA MET A 66 2.70 -5.48 -6.29
C MET A 66 2.56 -4.04 -6.82
N ASP A 67 1.59 -3.79 -7.70
CA ASP A 67 1.34 -2.44 -8.24
C ASP A 67 0.83 -1.51 -7.12
N ALA A 68 -0.11 -1.97 -6.29
CA ALA A 68 -0.61 -1.21 -5.13
C ALA A 68 0.48 -0.94 -4.08
N ALA A 69 1.32 -1.93 -3.75
CA ALA A 69 2.47 -1.78 -2.87
C ALA A 69 3.42 -0.70 -3.38
N THR A 70 3.69 -0.74 -4.69
CA THR A 70 4.58 0.19 -5.37
C THR A 70 4.03 1.62 -5.27
N VAL A 71 2.74 1.82 -5.56
CA VAL A 71 2.11 3.15 -5.45
C VAL A 71 2.07 3.65 -4.01
N ALA A 72 1.75 2.81 -3.05
CA ALA A 72 1.80 3.18 -1.62
C ALA A 72 3.20 3.64 -1.21
N LEU A 73 4.24 2.92 -1.62
CA LEU A 73 5.62 3.33 -1.36
C LEU A 73 5.97 4.64 -2.11
N ARG A 74 5.56 4.79 -3.37
CA ARG A 74 5.80 6.01 -4.15
C ARG A 74 5.18 7.23 -3.50
N LEU A 75 3.97 7.14 -2.94
CA LEU A 75 3.36 8.25 -2.19
C LEU A 75 4.25 8.72 -1.03
N ILE A 76 4.84 7.77 -0.30
CA ILE A 76 5.79 8.06 0.79
C ILE A 76 7.06 8.71 0.23
N LEU A 77 7.69 8.09 -0.76
CA LEU A 77 8.95 8.55 -1.34
C LEU A 77 8.82 9.90 -2.06
N ARG A 78 7.63 10.25 -2.55
CA ARG A 78 7.34 11.55 -3.17
C ARG A 78 7.05 12.65 -2.13
N GLY A 79 7.16 12.35 -0.84
CA GLY A 79 6.94 13.31 0.23
C GLY A 79 5.47 13.72 0.38
N THR A 80 4.51 12.91 -0.08
CA THR A 80 3.08 13.25 -0.02
C THR A 80 2.63 13.50 1.42
N PHE A 81 3.13 12.70 2.36
CA PHE A 81 2.85 12.86 3.80
C PHE A 81 3.72 13.93 4.49
N ASP A 82 4.75 14.44 3.81
CA ASP A 82 5.45 15.64 4.27
C ASP A 82 4.63 16.89 3.96
N ARG A 83 3.91 16.90 2.81
CA ARG A 83 2.96 17.97 2.44
C ARG A 83 1.63 17.87 3.18
N HIS A 84 1.11 16.65 3.35
CA HIS A 84 -0.19 16.36 3.95
C HIS A 84 -0.02 15.41 5.16
N PRO A 85 0.51 15.88 6.31
CA PRO A 85 0.89 15.01 7.43
C PRO A 85 -0.28 14.30 8.11
N GLU A 86 -1.49 14.83 8.02
CA GLU A 86 -2.70 14.26 8.60
C GLU A 86 -3.41 13.26 7.66
N LEU A 87 -2.99 13.17 6.39
CA LEU A 87 -3.59 12.27 5.41
C LEU A 87 -3.52 10.81 5.88
N GLN A 88 -4.66 10.12 5.84
CA GLN A 88 -4.74 8.70 6.15
C GLN A 88 -5.01 7.88 4.89
N ILE A 89 -4.22 6.83 4.68
CA ILE A 89 -4.39 5.84 3.62
C ILE A 89 -4.84 4.52 4.22
N VAL A 90 -5.77 3.84 3.57
CA VAL A 90 -6.17 2.47 3.92
C VAL A 90 -5.71 1.53 2.81
N LEU A 91 -5.01 0.46 3.18
CA LEU A 91 -4.59 -0.63 2.31
C LEU A 91 -5.35 -1.90 2.66
N GLY A 92 -5.81 -2.63 1.64
CA GLY A 92 -6.40 -3.96 1.79
C GLY A 92 -5.33 -5.05 1.85
N HIS A 93 -5.77 -6.31 1.79
CA HIS A 93 -4.91 -7.48 1.52
C HIS A 93 -3.61 -7.50 2.35
N TRP A 94 -3.72 -7.22 3.66
CA TRP A 94 -2.57 -7.13 4.58
C TRP A 94 -1.52 -6.07 4.25
N GLY A 95 -1.95 -4.94 3.70
CA GLY A 95 -1.03 -3.88 3.31
C GLY A 95 -0.31 -4.20 1.99
N GLU A 96 -0.93 -4.99 1.12
CA GLU A 96 -0.48 -5.22 -0.26
C GLU A 96 0.98 -5.70 -0.35
N MET A 97 1.40 -6.63 0.53
CA MET A 97 2.80 -7.09 0.66
C MET A 97 3.84 -6.03 1.09
N LEU A 98 3.51 -4.73 1.10
CA LEU A 98 4.44 -3.68 1.50
C LEU A 98 4.94 -3.87 2.94
N LEU A 99 4.05 -4.30 3.84
CA LEU A 99 4.40 -4.57 5.24
C LEU A 99 5.45 -5.68 5.39
N PHE A 100 5.45 -6.68 4.50
CA PHE A 100 6.44 -7.75 4.53
C PHE A 100 7.85 -7.22 4.20
N TRP A 101 7.94 -6.22 3.34
CA TRP A 101 9.20 -5.62 2.90
C TRP A 101 9.60 -4.36 3.67
N LEU A 102 8.90 -4.01 4.75
CA LEU A 102 9.00 -2.70 5.39
C LEU A 102 10.43 -2.31 5.77
N ASP A 103 11.19 -3.20 6.40
CA ASP A 103 12.57 -2.91 6.81
C ASP A 103 13.47 -2.57 5.61
N ARG A 104 13.22 -3.22 4.48
CA ARG A 104 13.97 -3.00 3.24
C ARG A 104 13.49 -1.73 2.53
N ALA A 105 12.19 -1.48 2.54
CA ALA A 105 11.61 -0.24 2.05
C ALA A 105 12.14 0.98 2.84
N ASP A 106 12.34 0.84 4.15
CA ASP A 106 12.86 1.90 5.03
C ASP A 106 14.23 2.44 4.63
N SER A 107 15.05 1.60 4.01
CA SER A 107 16.35 2.02 3.49
C SER A 107 16.26 3.12 2.43
N HIS A 108 15.09 3.28 1.78
CA HIS A 108 14.85 4.37 0.82
C HIS A 108 14.70 5.74 1.48
N SER A 109 14.40 5.81 2.79
CA SER A 109 14.14 7.08 3.50
C SER A 109 15.29 8.07 3.33
N ARG A 110 16.53 7.58 3.48
CA ARG A 110 17.73 8.41 3.31
C ARG A 110 17.96 8.81 1.86
N THR A 111 17.81 7.87 0.92
CA THR A 111 17.99 8.12 -0.52
C THR A 111 16.98 9.13 -1.05
N ALA A 112 15.74 9.10 -0.55
CA ALA A 112 14.68 10.02 -0.92
C ALA A 112 14.70 11.34 -0.13
N GLY A 113 15.59 11.50 0.86
CA GLY A 113 15.69 12.73 1.65
C GLY A 113 14.45 13.04 2.50
N LEU A 114 13.73 12.00 2.96
CA LEU A 114 12.48 12.17 3.71
C LEU A 114 12.72 12.75 5.11
N GLN A 115 11.79 13.59 5.57
CA GLN A 115 11.84 14.14 6.94
C GLN A 115 11.57 13.09 8.01
N ARG A 116 10.75 12.07 7.68
CA ARG A 116 10.46 10.92 8.54
C ARG A 116 10.67 9.63 7.75
N SER A 117 11.04 8.56 8.44
CA SER A 117 11.29 7.28 7.80
C SER A 117 10.04 6.70 7.13
N VAL A 118 10.22 5.81 6.15
CA VAL A 118 9.10 5.07 5.54
C VAL A 118 8.34 4.30 6.61
N THR A 119 9.05 3.68 7.56
CA THR A 119 8.45 2.97 8.68
C THR A 119 7.58 3.88 9.55
N ASP A 120 8.05 5.09 9.84
CA ASP A 120 7.27 6.06 10.60
C ASP A 120 6.02 6.47 9.82
N ARG A 121 6.13 6.73 8.51
CA ARG A 121 4.99 7.07 7.66
C ARG A 121 3.97 5.95 7.57
N ILE A 122 4.39 4.71 7.43
CA ILE A 122 3.46 3.57 7.49
C ILE A 122 2.77 3.51 8.85
N ARG A 123 3.49 3.72 9.96
CA ARG A 123 2.90 3.69 11.30
C ARG A 123 1.91 4.83 11.57
N SER A 124 2.16 6.03 11.03
CA SER A 124 1.34 7.22 11.32
C SER A 124 0.23 7.51 10.32
N ASN A 125 0.37 7.07 9.06
CA ASN A 125 -0.51 7.48 7.97
C ASN A 125 -1.22 6.31 7.28
N PHE A 126 -0.90 5.06 7.62
CA PHE A 126 -1.51 3.90 6.98
C PHE A 126 -2.32 3.04 7.95
N HIS A 127 -3.47 2.57 7.48
CA HIS A 127 -4.26 1.53 8.10
C HIS A 127 -4.29 0.31 7.17
N CYS A 128 -4.07 -0.88 7.71
CA CYS A 128 -4.10 -2.12 6.92
C CYS A 128 -5.30 -2.96 7.35
N TRP A 129 -6.10 -3.38 6.36
CA TRP A 129 -7.30 -4.19 6.55
C TRP A 129 -7.13 -5.57 5.91
N TRP A 130 -7.76 -6.57 6.54
CA TRP A 130 -7.60 -7.99 6.18
C TRP A 130 -8.31 -8.40 4.88
N TYR A 131 -9.39 -7.71 4.45
CA TYR A 131 -10.30 -8.22 3.42
C TYR A 131 -9.56 -8.82 2.20
N GLY A 132 -9.62 -10.16 2.13
CA GLY A 132 -8.83 -11.07 1.30
C GLY A 132 -8.97 -12.50 1.86
N THR A 133 -8.94 -13.54 1.02
CA THR A 133 -9.38 -14.91 1.34
C THR A 133 -8.86 -15.50 2.67
N GLN A 134 -9.74 -16.21 3.40
CA GLN A 134 -9.58 -16.82 4.74
C GLN A 134 -8.30 -17.67 4.99
N GLY A 135 -7.50 -17.99 3.97
CA GLY A 135 -6.31 -18.86 4.07
C GLY A 135 -5.04 -18.21 4.65
N ALA A 136 -4.89 -16.88 4.63
CA ALA A 136 -3.70 -16.19 5.17
C ALA A 136 -3.72 -15.94 6.70
N LEU A 137 -4.74 -16.44 7.41
CA LEU A 137 -5.02 -16.15 8.82
C LEU A 137 -3.94 -16.71 9.76
N THR A 138 -3.38 -17.88 9.49
CA THR A 138 -2.54 -18.59 10.46
C THR A 138 -1.07 -18.16 10.42
N CYS A 139 -0.56 -17.75 9.25
CA CYS A 139 0.86 -17.41 9.10
C CYS A 139 1.17 -15.97 9.57
N CYS A 140 0.28 -15.03 9.26
CA CYS A 140 0.54 -13.60 9.45
C CYS A 140 0.18 -13.07 10.85
N VAL A 141 -0.78 -13.70 11.54
CA VAL A 141 -1.10 -13.37 12.95
C VAL A 141 0.13 -13.62 13.84
N GLY A 142 0.90 -14.68 13.57
CA GLY A 142 2.18 -14.92 14.25
C GLY A 142 3.27 -13.87 13.94
N ALA A 143 3.38 -13.45 12.68
CA ALA A 143 4.36 -12.43 12.28
C ALA A 143 4.01 -11.02 12.79
N CYS A 144 2.73 -10.65 12.83
CA CYS A 144 2.26 -9.36 13.34
C CYS A 144 2.29 -9.30 14.87
N LEU A 145 1.81 -10.34 15.58
CA LEU A 145 1.86 -10.36 17.05
C LEU A 145 3.29 -10.52 17.58
N GLY A 146 4.12 -11.34 16.92
CA GLY A 146 5.51 -11.57 17.31
C GLY A 146 6.42 -10.36 17.10
N ARG A 147 6.11 -9.48 16.13
CA ARG A 147 6.91 -8.29 15.83
C ARG A 147 6.49 -7.02 16.58
N TRP A 148 5.22 -6.91 16.98
CA TRP A 148 4.67 -5.63 17.44
C TRP A 148 4.25 -5.58 18.92
N GLY A 149 4.18 -6.71 19.64
CA GLY A 149 3.89 -6.73 21.08
C GLY A 149 2.56 -6.04 21.47
N SER A 150 2.26 -5.95 22.76
CA SER A 150 1.04 -5.29 23.28
C SER A 150 1.00 -3.76 23.10
N GLY A 151 2.10 -3.18 22.61
CA GLY A 151 2.27 -1.75 22.31
C GLY A 151 2.40 -1.42 20.82
N GLY A 152 2.03 -2.34 19.93
CA GLY A 152 2.05 -2.13 18.48
C GLY A 152 1.20 -0.93 18.04
N PRO A 153 1.40 -0.40 16.81
CA PRO A 153 0.61 0.71 16.29
C PRO A 153 -0.89 0.40 16.45
N ARG A 154 -1.74 1.41 16.65
CA ARG A 154 -3.22 1.27 16.73
C ARG A 154 -3.79 0.38 15.60
N MET A 155 -3.06 0.28 14.50
CA MET A 155 -3.15 -0.65 13.37
C MET A 155 -3.36 -2.14 13.73
N VAL A 156 -2.76 -2.68 14.81
CA VAL A 156 -2.93 -4.10 15.23
C VAL A 156 -4.22 -4.31 16.05
N ARG A 157 -4.66 -3.31 16.82
CA ARG A 157 -5.94 -3.39 17.57
C ARG A 157 -7.17 -3.39 16.66
N MET A 158 -7.05 -2.97 15.41
CA MET A 158 -8.09 -3.17 14.39
C MET A 158 -8.02 -4.54 13.72
N CYS A 159 -6.88 -5.25 13.83
CA CYS A 159 -6.67 -6.58 13.24
C CYS A 159 -7.29 -7.72 14.07
N VAL A 160 -7.49 -7.50 15.37
CA VAL A 160 -8.16 -8.42 16.28
C VAL A 160 -9.24 -7.60 16.94
N GLY A 161 -10.51 -7.84 16.65
CA GLY A 161 -11.58 -7.24 17.45
C GLY A 161 -11.52 -7.79 18.88
N LEU A 162 -10.69 -7.17 19.73
CA LEU A 162 -10.59 -7.26 21.18
C LEU A 162 -10.13 -5.92 21.75
#